data_AF-A0A4Q3AQU3-F1
#
_entry.id   AF-A0A4Q3AQU3-F1
#
_cell.length_a   1.000
_cell.length_b   1.000
_cell.length_c   1.000
_cell.angle_alpha   90.00
_cell.angle_beta   90.00
_cell.angle_gamma   90.00
#
_symmetry.space_group_name_H-M   'P 1'
#
loop_
_entity.id
_entity.type
_entity.pdbx_description
1 polymer ?
#
loop_
_entity_poly.entity_id
_entity_poly.type
_entity_poly.pdbx_seq_one_letter_code
_entity_poly.pdbx_strand_id
1 'polypeptide(L)'
;MIRAEVPSYPVSIFIAGERWKAEMMCLHYCDDVGLCVTVSEVEYCYTGGQESGVVIGLINYPRFPSAPGAIWQRAEELAARLCDGLSQQSYTIQAPDKTVWFSHRDDTRLTNGSEVSHG
;
A
#
# COMPACT_ATOMS: atom_id res chain seq x y z
N MET A 1 -21.64 -13.44 22.11
CA MET A 1 -20.80 -12.39 21.48
C MET A 1 -19.35 -12.70 21.85
N ILE A 2 -18.45 -12.83 20.88
CA ILE A 2 -17.01 -13.02 21.12
C ILE A 2 -16.33 -11.68 20.86
N ARG A 3 -15.47 -11.24 21.78
CA ARG A 3 -14.62 -10.04 21.65
C ARG A 3 -13.17 -10.49 21.57
N ALA A 4 -12.43 -9.92 20.62
CA ALA A 4 -10.98 -10.08 20.50
C ALA A 4 -10.36 -8.71 20.17
N GLU A 5 -9.15 -8.47 20.65
CA GLU A 5 -8.41 -7.23 20.41
C GLU A 5 -6.94 -7.54 20.16
N VAL A 6 -6.31 -6.70 19.35
CA VAL A 6 -4.89 -6.78 18.99
C VAL A 6 -4.36 -5.36 18.85
N PRO A 7 -3.05 -5.12 19.04
CA PRO A 7 -2.46 -3.84 18.70
C PRO A 7 -2.69 -3.47 17.24
N SER A 8 -3.16 -2.25 17.00
CA SER A 8 -3.37 -1.73 15.65
C SER A 8 -2.05 -1.54 14.93
N TYR A 9 -2.04 -1.90 13.65
CA TYR A 9 -0.95 -1.59 12.72
C TYR A 9 -1.54 -1.39 11.32
N PRO A 10 -2.16 -0.23 11.05
CA PRO A 10 -2.74 0.06 9.74
C PRO A 10 -1.64 0.32 8.71
N VAL A 11 -1.80 -0.25 7.53
CA VAL A 11 -0.91 0.00 6.38
C VAL A 11 -1.76 0.42 5.18
N SER A 12 -1.28 1.40 4.42
CA SER A 12 -1.96 1.93 3.24
C SER A 12 -1.03 1.91 2.03
N ILE A 13 -1.50 1.33 0.93
CA ILE A 13 -0.82 1.35 -0.37
C ILE A 13 -1.50 2.41 -1.22
N PHE A 14 -0.73 3.35 -1.75
CA PHE A 14 -1.17 4.42 -2.64
C PHE A 14 -0.63 4.14 -4.04
N ILE A 15 -1.53 3.98 -5.00
CA ILE A 15 -1.17 3.66 -6.38
C ILE A 15 -2.20 4.22 -7.37
N ALA A 16 -1.71 4.78 -8.48
CA ALA A 16 -2.56 5.21 -9.59
C ALA A 16 -3.11 4.01 -10.38
N GLY A 17 -4.17 4.24 -11.14
CA GLY A 17 -4.75 3.26 -12.05
C GLY A 17 -6.22 2.91 -11.79
N GLU A 18 -6.75 2.11 -12.70
CA GLU A 18 -8.18 1.77 -12.76
C GLU A 18 -8.65 0.95 -11.56
N ARG A 19 -9.61 1.49 -10.81
CA ARG A 19 -10.14 0.88 -9.59
C ARG A 19 -10.64 -0.55 -9.78
N TRP A 20 -11.44 -0.80 -10.81
CA TRP A 20 -12.03 -2.13 -11.05
C TRP A 20 -10.95 -3.21 -11.22
N LYS A 21 -9.83 -2.86 -11.85
CA LYS A 21 -8.70 -3.77 -12.06
C LYS A 21 -7.96 -4.01 -10.75
N ALA A 22 -7.75 -2.96 -9.96
CA ALA A 22 -7.16 -3.08 -8.63
C ALA A 22 -8.01 -3.95 -7.69
N GLU A 23 -9.34 -3.81 -7.73
CA GLU A 23 -10.29 -4.65 -6.95
C GLU A 23 -10.14 -6.13 -7.32
N MET A 24 -10.14 -6.46 -8.61
CA MET A 24 -9.96 -7.84 -9.08
C MET A 24 -8.61 -8.44 -8.64
N MET A 25 -7.55 -7.64 -8.70
CA MET A 25 -6.22 -8.08 -8.26
C MET A 25 -6.13 -8.28 -6.74
N CYS A 26 -6.76 -7.40 -5.96
CA CYS A 26 -6.86 -7.54 -4.52
C CYS A 26 -7.64 -8.81 -4.14
N LEU A 27 -8.74 -9.09 -4.83
CA LEU A 27 -9.55 -10.30 -4.62
C LEU A 27 -8.71 -11.55 -4.84
N HIS A 28 -8.06 -11.68 -6.00
CA HIS A 28 -7.20 -12.84 -6.29
C HIS A 28 -6.06 -13.00 -5.27
N TYR A 29 -5.41 -11.90 -4.86
CA TYR A 29 -4.36 -11.98 -3.85
C TYR A 29 -4.90 -12.41 -2.48
N CYS A 30 -6.06 -11.90 -2.07
CA CYS A 30 -6.69 -12.29 -0.80
C CYS A 30 -7.08 -13.77 -0.79
N ASP A 31 -7.56 -14.30 -1.91
CA ASP A 31 -7.88 -15.72 -2.08
C ASP A 31 -6.63 -16.62 -1.98
N ASP A 32 -5.50 -16.18 -2.55
CA ASP A 32 -4.23 -16.92 -2.52
C ASP A 32 -3.63 -17.04 -1.11
N VAL A 33 -3.68 -15.97 -0.32
CA VAL A 33 -2.88 -15.87 0.93
C VAL A 33 -3.71 -15.83 2.21
N GLY A 34 -5.05 -15.78 2.11
CA GLY A 34 -5.95 -15.64 3.25
C GLY A 34 -5.86 -14.28 3.94
N LEU A 35 -6.02 -13.20 3.17
CA LEU A 35 -5.98 -11.81 3.65
C LEU A 35 -7.34 -11.11 3.47
N CYS A 36 -7.52 -9.95 4.10
CA CYS A 36 -8.59 -9.02 3.79
C CYS A 36 -8.00 -7.61 3.65
N VAL A 37 -8.42 -6.89 2.61
CA VAL A 37 -8.01 -5.52 2.35
C VAL A 37 -9.23 -4.64 2.05
N THR A 38 -9.09 -3.35 2.30
CA THR A 38 -10.04 -2.33 1.86
C THR A 38 -9.54 -1.70 0.57
N VAL A 39 -10.43 -1.43 -0.39
CA VAL A 39 -10.09 -0.68 -1.61
C VAL A 39 -10.90 0.61 -1.61
N SER A 40 -10.23 1.76 -1.65
CA SER A 40 -10.86 3.08 -1.71
C SER A 40 -10.43 3.82 -2.96
N GLU A 41 -11.39 4.40 -3.67
CA GLU A 41 -11.12 5.24 -4.84
C GLU A 41 -10.54 6.58 -4.43
N VAL A 42 -9.55 7.06 -5.16
CA VAL A 42 -8.95 8.39 -4.98
C VAL A 42 -8.64 9.03 -6.32
N GLU A 43 -8.54 10.36 -6.32
CA GLU A 43 -8.02 11.14 -7.43
C GLU A 43 -6.73 11.83 -6.94
N TYR A 44 -5.64 11.62 -7.65
CA TYR A 44 -4.37 12.29 -7.41
C TYR A 44 -4.37 13.62 -8.14
N CYS A 45 -4.41 14.73 -7.41
CA CYS A 45 -4.31 16.07 -7.99
C CYS A 45 -2.88 16.60 -7.81
N TYR A 46 -2.22 16.99 -8.91
CA TYR A 46 -0.86 17.52 -8.88
C TYR A 46 -0.66 18.63 -9.92
N THR A 47 0.49 19.31 -9.87
CA THR A 47 0.77 20.39 -10.82
C THR A 47 0.78 19.85 -12.24
N GLY A 48 -0.16 20.33 -13.06
CA GLY A 48 -0.28 19.96 -14.47
C GLY A 48 -1.24 18.81 -14.76
N GLY A 49 -1.99 18.29 -13.79
CA GLY A 49 -3.02 17.31 -14.08
C GLY A 49 -3.65 16.65 -12.87
N GLN A 50 -4.44 15.62 -13.17
CA GLN A 50 -4.97 14.69 -12.20
C GLN A 50 -4.91 13.27 -12.77
N GLU A 51 -4.87 12.29 -11.89
CA GLU A 51 -4.87 10.88 -12.25
C GLU A 51 -5.71 10.09 -11.25
N SER A 52 -6.58 9.21 -11.74
CA SER A 52 -7.36 8.33 -10.89
C SER A 52 -6.49 7.23 -10.28
N GLY A 53 -6.87 6.77 -9.10
CA GLY A 53 -6.17 5.69 -8.42
C GLY A 53 -6.93 5.09 -7.26
N VAL A 54 -6.20 4.33 -6.46
CA VAL A 54 -6.75 3.62 -5.30
C VAL A 54 -5.83 3.69 -4.10
N VAL A 55 -6.46 3.65 -2.92
CA VAL A 55 -5.80 3.37 -1.64
C VAL A 55 -6.22 2.00 -1.15
N ILE A 56 -5.25 1.12 -0.93
CA ILE A 56 -5.48 -0.22 -0.40
C ILE A 56 -5.12 -0.24 1.09
N GLY A 57 -6.09 -0.54 1.95
CA GLY A 57 -5.92 -0.59 3.39
C GLY A 57 -5.73 -2.02 3.91
N LEU A 58 -4.69 -2.23 4.71
CA LEU A 58 -4.45 -3.45 5.49
C LEU A 58 -4.52 -3.09 6.98
N ILE A 59 -5.12 -3.96 7.80
CA ILE A 59 -5.15 -3.81 9.26
C ILE A 59 -4.77 -5.12 9.96
N ASN A 60 -4.39 -5.05 11.24
CA ASN A 60 -4.22 -6.22 12.08
C ASN A 60 -5.60 -6.75 12.51
N TYR A 61 -6.16 -7.70 11.75
CA TYR A 61 -7.47 -8.26 12.04
C TYR A 61 -7.41 -9.15 13.30
N PRO A 62 -8.18 -8.87 14.38
CA PRO A 62 -8.17 -9.70 15.59
C PRO A 62 -8.55 -11.16 15.36
N ARG A 63 -9.27 -11.45 14.28
CA ARG A 63 -9.62 -12.82 13.86
C ARG A 63 -8.40 -13.63 13.41
N PHE A 64 -7.38 -12.96 12.87
CA PHE A 64 -6.15 -13.53 12.33
C PHE A 64 -4.95 -12.61 12.66
N PRO A 65 -4.57 -12.52 13.95
CA PRO A 65 -3.52 -11.60 14.39
C PRO A 65 -2.22 -11.84 13.65
N SER A 66 -1.58 -10.76 13.21
CA SER A 66 -0.28 -10.80 12.52
C SER A 66 0.69 -9.81 13.15
N ALA A 67 1.99 -10.13 13.09
CA ALA A 67 3.02 -9.20 13.50
C ALA A 67 3.08 -8.01 12.51
N PRO A 68 3.42 -6.79 12.98
CA PRO A 68 3.58 -5.61 12.12
C PRO A 68 4.44 -5.85 10.87
N GLY A 69 5.58 -6.54 11.04
CA GLY A 69 6.48 -6.88 9.92
C GLY A 69 5.82 -7.79 8.87
N ALA A 70 4.95 -8.72 9.29
CA ALA A 70 4.22 -9.57 8.36
C ALA A 70 3.16 -8.79 7.59
N ILE A 71 2.46 -7.85 8.23
CA ILE A 71 1.47 -6.97 7.56
C ILE A 71 2.19 -6.08 6.54
N TRP A 72 3.35 -5.53 6.90
CA TRP A 72 4.18 -4.76 5.98
C TRP A 72 4.63 -5.58 4.78
N GLN A 73 5.13 -6.80 4.99
CA GLN A 73 5.54 -7.68 3.90
C GLN A 73 4.39 -8.02 2.95
N ARG A 74 3.18 -8.28 3.48
CA ARG A 74 1.98 -8.48 2.65
C ARG A 74 1.62 -7.24 1.84
N ALA A 75 1.78 -6.05 2.43
CA ALA A 75 1.58 -4.81 1.70
C ALA A 75 2.59 -4.63 0.56
N GLU A 76 3.87 -4.94 0.78
CA GLU A 76 4.90 -4.90 -0.26
C GLU A 76 4.62 -5.89 -1.40
N GLU A 77 4.29 -7.14 -1.07
CA GLU A 77 3.92 -8.16 -2.05
C GLU A 77 2.72 -7.75 -2.91
N LEU A 78 1.65 -7.25 -2.26
CA LEU A 78 0.45 -6.80 -2.96
C LEU A 78 0.72 -5.54 -3.81
N ALA A 79 1.44 -4.57 -3.26
CA ALA A 79 1.73 -3.33 -3.96
C ALA A 79 2.61 -3.56 -5.20
N ALA A 80 3.61 -4.45 -5.12
CA ALA A 80 4.42 -4.84 -6.27
C ALA A 80 3.55 -5.48 -7.38
N ARG A 81 2.67 -6.41 -7.01
CA ARG A 81 1.73 -7.03 -7.96
C ARG A 81 0.81 -5.98 -8.59
N LEU A 82 0.26 -5.07 -7.79
CA LEU A 82 -0.58 -3.97 -8.27
C LEU A 82 0.18 -3.05 -9.22
N CYS A 83 1.43 -2.71 -8.91
CA CYS A 83 2.30 -1.91 -9.78
C CYS A 83 2.40 -2.53 -11.17
N ASP A 84 2.77 -3.80 -11.23
CA ASP A 84 2.93 -4.54 -12.49
C ASP A 84 1.59 -4.66 -13.22
N GLY A 85 0.52 -5.06 -12.53
CA GLY A 85 -0.77 -5.29 -13.16
C GLY A 85 -1.49 -4.00 -13.56
N LEU A 86 -1.28 -2.88 -12.88
CA LEU A 86 -1.83 -1.57 -13.26
C LEU A 86 -0.91 -0.81 -14.23
N SER A 87 0.19 -1.42 -14.66
CA SER A 87 1.20 -0.82 -15.54
C SER A 87 1.79 0.48 -14.98
N GLN A 88 1.89 0.59 -13.66
CA GLN A 88 2.45 1.75 -12.99
C GLN A 88 3.97 1.64 -12.91
N GLN A 89 4.62 2.78 -12.63
CA GLN A 89 6.08 2.84 -12.48
C GLN A 89 6.50 3.01 -11.02
N SER A 90 5.55 3.33 -10.14
CA SER A 90 5.82 3.57 -8.74
C SER A 90 4.56 3.46 -7.89
N TYR A 91 4.75 3.23 -6.61
CA TYR A 91 3.71 3.22 -5.59
C TYR A 91 4.30 3.63 -4.24
N THR A 92 3.45 3.99 -3.29
CA THR A 92 3.87 4.34 -1.93
C THR A 92 3.16 3.44 -0.93
N ILE A 93 3.89 2.97 0.08
CA ILE A 93 3.31 2.27 1.22
C ILE A 93 3.55 3.11 2.48
N GLN A 94 2.48 3.35 3.23
CA GLN A 94 2.51 4.06 4.50
C GLN A 94 2.12 3.11 5.63
N ALA A 95 2.89 3.12 6.71
CA ALA A 95 2.60 2.53 8.00
C ALA A 95 2.64 3.64 9.08
N PRO A 96 2.28 3.37 10.35
CA PRO A 96 2.24 4.40 11.38
C PRO A 96 3.61 5.04 11.67
N ASP A 97 4.69 4.32 11.39
CA ASP A 97 6.07 4.66 11.71
C ASP A 97 6.93 5.00 10.48
N LYS A 98 6.44 4.75 9.27
CA LYS A 98 7.21 4.99 8.04
C LYS A 98 6.34 5.15 6.80
N THR A 99 6.87 5.89 5.82
CA THR A 99 6.35 5.95 4.46
C THR A 99 7.49 5.60 3.52
N VAL A 100 7.28 4.63 2.64
CA VAL A 100 8.29 4.17 1.67
C VAL A 100 7.72 4.28 0.27
N TRP A 101 8.45 4.99 -0.59
CA TRP A 101 8.15 5.09 -2.01
C TRP A 101 9.00 4.08 -2.79
N PHE A 102 8.34 3.34 -3.68
CA PHE A 102 8.95 2.34 -4.55
C PHE A 102 8.81 2.80 -5.99
N SER A 103 9.89 2.73 -6.77
CA SER A 103 9.92 3.20 -8.16
C SER A 103 10.82 2.30 -9.00
N HIS A 104 10.38 1.97 -10.21
CA HIS A 104 11.20 1.31 -11.24
C HIS A 104 12.07 2.30 -12.03
N ARG A 105 11.89 3.61 -11.83
CA ARG A 105 12.71 4.65 -12.45
C ARG A 105 13.92 4.94 -11.57
N ASP A 106 15.08 5.05 -12.20
CA ASP A 106 16.28 5.60 -11.58
C ASP A 106 16.06 7.09 -11.30
N ASP A 107 15.54 7.42 -10.11
CA ASP A 107 15.45 8.81 -9.66
C ASP A 107 16.73 9.19 -8.90
N THR A 108 17.62 9.87 -9.61
CA THR A 108 18.87 10.42 -9.08
C THR A 108 18.68 11.43 -7.95
N ARG A 109 17.45 11.89 -7.69
CA ARG A 109 17.15 12.79 -6.56
C ARG A 109 17.04 12.07 -5.21
N LEU A 110 16.81 10.76 -5.18
CA LEU A 110 16.66 10.00 -3.94
C LEU A 110 17.98 9.70 -3.22
N THR A 111 19.10 9.66 -3.94
CA THR A 111 20.41 9.30 -3.35
C THR A 111 20.97 10.37 -2.42
N ASN A 112 20.35 11.55 -2.35
CA ASN A 112 20.83 12.70 -1.56
C ASN A 112 19.91 13.03 -0.35
N GLY A 113 18.90 12.21 -0.06
CA GLY A 113 17.85 12.54 0.94
C GLY A 113 18.07 12.01 2.35
N SER A 114 19.17 11.29 2.63
CA SER A 114 19.41 10.62 3.92
C SER A 114 20.06 11.52 4.98
N GLU A 115 19.82 12.84 4.98
CA GLU A 115 20.23 13.72 6.08
C GLU A 115 19.15 14.78 6.33
N VAL A 116 18.04 14.38 6.95
CA VAL A 116 17.19 15.34 7.67
C VAL A 116 17.75 15.47 9.09
N SER A 117 18.71 16.37 9.24
CA SER A 117 19.23 16.84 10.52
C SER A 117 18.08 17.40 11.36
N HIS A 118 17.81 16.78 12.50
CA HIS A 118 16.93 17.35 13.52
C HIS A 118 17.66 18.54 14.16
N GLY A 119 17.20 19.75 13.84
CA GLY A 119 17.52 20.97 14.57
C GLY A 119 16.47 21.26 15.64
#